data_AF-A0A1M3H815-F1
#
_entry.id   AF-A0A1M3H815-F1
#
_cell.length_a   1.000
_cell.length_b   1.000
_cell.length_c   1.000
_cell.angle_alpha   90.00
_cell.angle_beta   90.00
_cell.angle_gamma   90.00
#
_symmetry.space_group_name_H-M   'P 1'
#
loop_
_entity.id
_entity.type
_entity.pdbx_description
1 polymer ?
#
loop_
_entity_poly.entity_id
_entity_poly.type
_entity_poly.pdbx_seq_one_letter_code
_entity_poly.pdbx_strand_id
1 'polypeptide(L)'
;MSHAVKVALLGLGEVGEKFAEHFLEKIQENGVNVEIVAVAHRNLESPVALGFAHSKVPVFKDAMEVVSMGAKVDIIFDLTGDPELRKKLRAALQETHNQHTVIAPEVVAHLLWNFFGEGELPRSSQTGY
;
A
#
# COMPACT_ATOMS: atom_id res chain seq x y z
N MET A 1 -20.60 -14.42 3.40
CA MET A 1 -20.03 -13.09 3.67
C MET A 1 -18.95 -12.85 2.65
N SER A 2 -18.97 -11.72 1.93
CA SER A 2 -17.96 -11.44 0.91
C SER A 2 -16.60 -11.23 1.58
N HIS A 3 -15.57 -11.95 1.12
CA HIS A 3 -14.20 -11.79 1.62
C HIS A 3 -13.68 -10.41 1.21
N ALA A 4 -13.38 -9.54 2.19
CA ALA A 4 -12.77 -8.25 1.93
C ALA A 4 -11.29 -8.44 1.62
N VAL A 5 -10.81 -7.85 0.53
CA VAL A 5 -9.39 -7.91 0.18
C VAL A 5 -8.63 -6.92 1.06
N LYS A 6 -7.67 -7.41 1.84
CA LYS A 6 -6.89 -6.63 2.80
C LYS A 6 -5.61 -6.15 2.16
N VAL A 7 -5.48 -4.84 2.11
CA VAL A 7 -4.41 -4.17 1.38
C VAL A 7 -3.52 -3.41 2.36
N ALA A 8 -2.21 -3.56 2.20
CA ALA A 8 -1.24 -2.67 2.80
C ALA A 8 -0.66 -1.73 1.74
N LEU A 9 -0.58 -0.44 2.06
CA LEU A 9 0.11 0.54 1.24
C LEU A 9 1.48 0.80 1.86
N LEU A 10 2.52 0.19 1.30
CA LEU A 10 3.85 0.64 1.61
C LEU A 10 3.98 1.92 0.85
N GLY A 11 3.76 2.98 1.64
CA GLY A 11 4.01 4.41 1.72
C GLY A 11 3.36 5.43 0.81
N LEU A 12 3.71 6.66 1.17
CA LEU A 12 2.84 7.81 1.04
C LEU A 12 3.66 9.04 0.60
N GLY A 13 4.64 8.82 -0.29
CA GLY A 13 5.20 9.91 -1.11
C GLY A 13 4.20 10.34 -2.20
N GLU A 14 4.64 11.10 -3.20
CA GLU A 14 3.73 11.68 -4.21
C GLU A 14 2.79 10.66 -4.88
N VAL A 15 3.31 9.50 -5.28
CA VAL A 15 2.51 8.42 -5.89
C VAL A 15 1.59 7.78 -4.87
N GLY A 16 2.13 7.47 -3.69
CA GLY A 16 1.43 6.73 -2.65
C GLY A 16 0.28 7.49 -2.04
N GLU A 17 0.45 8.79 -1.81
CA GLU A 17 -0.60 9.70 -1.33
C GLU A 17 -1.76 9.78 -2.32
N LYS A 18 -1.49 10.16 -3.57
CA LYS A 18 -2.53 10.25 -4.61
C LYS A 18 -3.25 8.91 -4.82
N PHE A 19 -2.49 7.82 -4.86
CA PHE A 19 -3.06 6.49 -4.97
C PHE A 19 -3.95 6.17 -3.78
N ALA A 20 -3.50 6.41 -2.54
CA ALA A 20 -4.26 6.13 -1.33
C ALA A 20 -5.58 6.91 -1.27
N GLU A 21 -5.56 8.20 -1.58
CA GLU A 21 -6.74 9.06 -1.57
C GLU A 21 -7.81 8.58 -2.55
N HIS A 22 -7.44 8.38 -3.82
CA HIS A 22 -8.42 7.97 -4.83
C HIS A 22 -8.82 6.52 -4.64
N PHE A 23 -7.93 5.66 -4.13
CA PHE A 23 -8.29 4.28 -3.82
C PHE A 23 -9.34 4.21 -2.72
N LEU A 24 -9.18 5.02 -1.65
CA LEU A 24 -10.20 5.17 -0.60
C LEU A 24 -11.53 5.70 -1.16
N GLU A 25 -11.47 6.73 -2.00
CA GLU A 25 -12.65 7.29 -2.66
C GLU A 25 -13.38 6.21 -3.48
N LYS A 26 -12.69 5.50 -4.38
CA LYS A 26 -13.31 4.46 -5.21
C LYS A 26 -13.84 3.28 -4.39
N ILE A 27 -13.19 2.92 -3.27
CA ILE A 27 -13.68 1.90 -2.33
C ILE A 27 -15.03 2.34 -1.74
N GLN A 28 -15.13 3.59 -1.29
CA GLN A 28 -16.33 4.14 -0.66
C GLN A 28 -17.47 4.35 -1.67
N GLU A 29 -17.19 4.99 -2.80
CA GLU A 29 -18.18 5.34 -3.82
C GLU A 29 -18.81 4.09 -4.46
N ASN A 30 -17.99 3.09 -4.80
CA ASN A 30 -18.45 1.90 -5.50
C ASN A 30 -18.81 0.73 -4.56
N GLY A 31 -18.66 0.92 -3.24
CA GLY A 31 -18.88 -0.14 -2.26
C GLY A 31 -18.00 -1.36 -2.47
N VAL A 32 -16.75 -1.14 -2.92
CA VAL A 32 -15.82 -2.24 -3.21
C VAL A 32 -15.41 -2.90 -1.91
N ASN A 33 -15.43 -4.22 -1.85
CA ASN A 33 -15.08 -4.98 -0.66
C ASN A 33 -13.55 -5.09 -0.48
N VAL A 34 -12.91 -3.96 -0.17
CA VAL A 34 -11.46 -3.81 0.05
C VAL A 34 -11.24 -3.01 1.33
N GLU A 35 -10.23 -3.40 2.11
CA GLU A 35 -9.86 -2.74 3.36
C GLU A 35 -8.37 -2.39 3.36
N ILE A 36 -8.02 -1.14 3.67
CA ILE A 36 -6.62 -0.77 3.91
C ILE A 36 -6.29 -1.10 5.37
N VAL A 37 -5.49 -2.16 5.56
CA VAL A 37 -5.21 -2.73 6.90
C VAL A 37 -3.88 -2.26 7.49
N ALA A 38 -3.03 -1.64 6.68
CA ALA A 38 -1.77 -1.05 7.13
C ALA A 38 -1.23 -0.06 6.11
N VAL A 39 -0.46 0.92 6.59
CA VAL A 39 0.36 1.78 5.76
C VAL A 39 1.77 1.87 6.34
N ALA A 40 2.78 2.14 5.51
CA ALA A 40 4.14 2.35 6.00
C ALA A 40 4.83 3.53 5.33
N HIS A 41 5.22 4.56 6.08
CA HIS A 41 5.85 5.75 5.53
C HIS A 41 6.88 6.34 6.50
N ARG A 42 8.02 6.82 5.99
CA ARG A 42 9.11 7.36 6.83
C ARG A 42 8.69 8.59 7.65
N ASN A 43 7.83 9.45 7.09
CA ASN A 43 7.31 10.63 7.76
C ASN A 43 5.92 10.37 8.36
N LEU A 44 5.89 9.91 9.61
CA LEU A 44 4.64 9.64 10.34
C LEU A 44 3.80 10.91 10.62
N GLU A 45 4.40 12.09 10.49
CA GLU A 45 3.73 13.39 10.69
C GLU A 45 3.14 13.94 9.38
N SER A 46 3.30 13.24 8.25
CA SER A 46 2.64 13.64 7.01
C SER A 46 1.11 13.63 7.19
N PRO A 47 0.36 14.55 6.55
CA PRO A 47 -1.10 14.62 6.68
C PRO A 47 -1.80 13.29 6.39
N VAL A 48 -1.35 12.57 5.36
CA VAL A 48 -1.92 11.27 4.96
C VAL A 48 -1.66 10.20 6.02
N ALA A 49 -0.43 10.11 6.54
CA ALA A 49 -0.10 9.15 7.60
C ALA A 49 -0.93 9.41 8.87
N LEU A 50 -1.07 10.69 9.26
CA LEU A 50 -1.94 11.08 10.37
C LEU A 50 -3.41 10.73 10.10
N GLY A 51 -3.90 10.89 8.87
CA GLY A 51 -5.25 10.49 8.47
C GLY A 51 -5.51 8.99 8.68
N PHE A 52 -4.58 8.14 8.28
CA PHE A 52 -4.65 6.69 8.54
C PHE A 52 -4.59 6.35 10.03
N ALA A 53 -3.68 7.00 10.78
CA ALA A 53 -3.57 6.80 12.22
C ALA A 53 -4.86 7.18 12.96
N HIS A 54 -5.48 8.32 12.62
CA HIS A 54 -6.78 8.73 13.18
C HIS A 54 -7.90 7.74 12.84
N SER A 55 -7.83 7.10 11.67
CA SER A 55 -8.75 6.05 11.23
C SER A 55 -8.47 4.68 11.85
N LYS A 56 -7.52 4.59 12.80
CA LYS A 56 -7.06 3.37 13.48
C LYS A 56 -6.41 2.34 12.56
N VAL A 57 -5.95 2.75 11.38
CA VAL A 57 -5.12 1.92 10.51
C VAL A 57 -3.68 2.00 11.03
N PRO A 58 -3.00 0.87 11.29
CA PRO A 58 -1.59 0.85 11.67
C PRO A 58 -0.72 1.60 10.66
N VAL A 59 0.10 2.52 11.16
CA VAL A 59 1.07 3.31 10.38
C VAL A 59 2.47 2.93 10.87
N PHE A 60 3.23 2.25 10.02
CA PHE A 60 4.59 1.82 10.33
C PHE A 60 5.62 2.80 9.79
N LYS A 61 6.72 2.97 10.51
CA LYS A 61 7.86 3.74 10.00
C LYS A 61 8.72 2.89 9.07
N ASP A 62 8.89 1.62 9.41
CA ASP A 62 9.59 0.64 8.57
C ASP A 62 8.58 -0.22 7.81
N ALA A 63 8.70 -0.22 6.48
CA ALA A 63 7.88 -1.02 5.59
C ALA A 63 8.00 -2.54 5.84
N MET A 64 9.13 -3.00 6.39
CA MET A 64 9.32 -4.41 6.73
C MET A 64 8.40 -4.87 7.88
N GLU A 65 7.91 -3.97 8.72
CA GLU A 65 6.99 -4.31 9.82
C GLU A 65 5.66 -4.86 9.28
N VAL A 66 5.23 -4.44 8.09
CA VAL A 66 4.01 -4.95 7.45
C VAL A 66 4.10 -6.45 7.15
N VAL A 67 5.30 -6.98 6.84
CA VAL A 67 5.48 -8.42 6.60
C VAL A 67 5.12 -9.25 7.83
N SER A 68 5.36 -8.73 9.03
CA SER A 68 5.03 -9.41 10.29
C SER A 68 3.53 -9.61 10.51
N MET A 69 2.69 -8.92 9.74
CA MET A 69 1.23 -9.08 9.80
C MET A 69 0.75 -10.40 9.16
N GLY A 70 1.60 -11.06 8.37
CA GLY A 70 1.33 -12.37 7.77
C GLY A 70 0.02 -12.40 6.98
N ALA A 71 -0.81 -13.42 7.22
CA ALA A 71 -2.09 -13.62 6.55
C ALA A 71 -3.18 -12.56 6.87
N LYS A 72 -2.84 -11.50 7.60
CA LYS A 72 -3.72 -10.33 7.77
C LYS A 72 -3.66 -9.37 6.58
N VAL A 73 -2.73 -9.57 5.65
CA VAL A 73 -2.55 -8.75 4.44
C VAL A 73 -2.60 -9.65 3.21
N ASP A 74 -3.55 -9.42 2.31
CA ASP A 74 -3.66 -10.14 1.03
C ASP A 74 -2.70 -9.53 -0.01
N ILE A 75 -2.66 -8.19 -0.09
CA ILE A 75 -1.88 -7.46 -1.10
C ILE A 75 -1.05 -6.37 -0.44
N ILE A 76 0.24 -6.32 -0.77
CA ILE A 76 1.14 -5.22 -0.43
C ILE A 76 1.36 -4.40 -1.70
N PHE A 77 0.82 -3.18 -1.77
CA PHE A 77 1.24 -2.22 -2.80
C PHE A 77 2.57 -1.60 -2.38
N ASP A 78 3.59 -1.87 -3.18
CA ASP A 78 4.92 -1.29 -3.03
C ASP A 78 5.08 -0.11 -3.99
N LEU A 79 4.71 1.06 -3.47
CA LEU A 79 4.78 2.37 -4.13
C LEU A 79 6.04 3.15 -3.71
N THR A 80 7.02 2.44 -3.12
CA THR A 80 8.24 3.03 -2.53
C THR A 80 9.22 3.54 -3.57
N GLY A 81 9.15 3.00 -4.78
CA GLY A 81 10.16 3.16 -5.81
C GLY A 81 11.51 2.49 -5.48
N ASP A 82 11.66 1.79 -4.34
CA ASP A 82 12.91 1.20 -3.87
C ASP A 82 13.04 -0.29 -4.29
N PRO A 83 13.91 -0.62 -5.25
CA PRO A 83 14.10 -2.01 -5.69
C PRO A 83 14.72 -2.92 -4.61
N GLU A 84 15.53 -2.37 -3.71
CA GLU A 84 16.17 -3.14 -2.64
C GLU A 84 15.16 -3.49 -1.55
N LEU A 85 14.27 -2.56 -1.19
CA LEU A 85 13.14 -2.85 -0.31
C LEU A 85 12.24 -3.94 -0.92
N ARG A 86 11.93 -3.86 -2.21
CA ARG A 86 11.14 -4.87 -2.92
C ARG A 86 11.77 -6.26 -2.87
N LYS A 87 13.10 -6.37 -3.00
CA LYS A 87 13.83 -7.64 -2.83
C LYS A 87 13.73 -8.15 -1.40
N LYS A 88 13.92 -7.27 -0.41
CA LYS A 88 13.82 -7.61 1.03
C LYS A 88 12.43 -8.11 1.40
N LEU A 89 11.37 -7.45 0.92
CA LEU A 89 9.99 -7.88 1.12
C LEU A 89 9.75 -9.29 0.58
N ARG A 90 10.21 -9.58 -0.65
CA ARG A 90 10.09 -10.94 -1.24
C ARG A 90 10.83 -11.99 -0.42
N ALA A 91 12.06 -11.69 -0.01
CA ALA A 91 12.85 -12.59 0.84
C ALA A 91 12.15 -12.86 2.17
N ALA A 92 11.64 -11.82 2.84
CA ALA A 92 10.96 -11.96 4.11
C ALA A 92 9.63 -12.74 4.00
N LEU A 93 8.84 -12.53 2.95
CA LEU A 93 7.65 -13.35 2.68
C LEU A 93 8.02 -14.83 2.49
N GLN A 94 9.13 -15.12 1.79
CA GLN A 94 9.60 -16.48 1.59
C GLN A 94 10.10 -17.13 2.90
N GLU A 95 10.92 -16.42 3.68
CA GLU A 95 11.46 -16.89 4.96
C GLU A 95 10.34 -17.19 5.97
N THR A 96 9.31 -16.35 6.00
CA THR A 96 8.12 -16.52 6.85
C THR A 96 7.12 -17.54 6.31
N HIS A 97 7.41 -18.19 5.17
CA HIS A 97 6.51 -19.11 4.48
C HIS A 97 5.13 -18.50 4.18
N ASN A 98 5.07 -17.18 4.01
CA ASN A 98 3.86 -16.48 3.67
C ASN A 98 3.60 -16.59 2.16
N GLN A 99 2.79 -17.58 1.79
CA GLN A 99 2.36 -17.83 0.40
C GLN A 99 1.03 -17.14 0.05
N HIS A 100 0.43 -16.45 1.03
CA HIS A 100 -0.87 -15.82 0.89
C HIS A 100 -0.73 -14.39 0.34
N THR A 101 0.21 -13.61 0.90
CA THR A 101 0.39 -12.21 0.55
C THR A 101 1.10 -12.04 -0.80
N VAL A 102 0.55 -11.18 -1.67
CA VAL A 102 1.16 -10.82 -2.96
C VAL A 102 1.70 -9.40 -2.93
N ILE A 103 2.90 -9.18 -3.45
CA ILE A 103 3.46 -7.83 -3.64
C ILE A 103 3.02 -7.29 -5.01
N ALA A 104 2.19 -6.26 -5.00
CA ALA A 104 1.81 -5.47 -6.16
C ALA A 104 2.83 -4.32 -6.35
N PRO A 105 3.69 -4.37 -7.39
CA PRO A 105 4.61 -3.27 -7.67
C PRO A 105 3.87 -2.02 -8.15
N GLU A 106 4.52 -0.86 -8.11
CA GLU A 106 3.98 0.43 -8.57
C GLU A 106 3.33 0.37 -9.97
N VAL A 107 3.88 -0.41 -10.91
CA VAL A 107 3.26 -0.58 -12.23
C VAL A 107 1.83 -1.15 -12.18
N VAL A 108 1.48 -1.93 -11.16
CA VAL A 108 0.11 -2.41 -10.95
C VAL A 108 -0.78 -1.27 -10.43
N ALA A 109 -0.25 -0.35 -9.61
CA ALA A 109 -0.99 0.84 -9.21
C ALA A 109 -1.28 1.75 -10.41
N HIS A 110 -0.31 1.96 -11.30
CA HIS A 110 -0.53 2.65 -12.57
C HIS A 110 -1.57 1.94 -13.44
N LEU A 111 -1.55 0.61 -13.51
CA LEU A 111 -2.57 -0.14 -14.24
C LEU A 111 -3.97 0.12 -13.67
N LEU A 112 -4.15 0.00 -12.36
CA LEU A 112 -5.43 0.28 -11.69
C LEU A 112 -5.87 1.73 -11.88
N TRP A 113 -4.93 2.67 -11.85
CA TRP A 113 -5.22 4.07 -12.07
C TRP A 113 -5.85 4.35 -13.44
N ASN A 114 -5.36 3.69 -14.49
CA ASN A 114 -5.97 3.78 -15.82
C ASN A 114 -7.43 3.25 -15.82
N PHE A 115 -7.77 2.30 -14.95
CA PHE A 115 -9.14 1.80 -14.80
C PHE A 115 -10.04 2.73 -13.98
N PHE A 116 -9.47 3.57 -13.12
CA PHE A 116 -10.26 4.57 -12.39
C PHE A 116 -10.77 5.69 -13.31
N GLY A 117 -10.28 5.78 -14.54
CA GLY A 117 -10.61 6.87 -15.47
C GLY A 117 -9.96 8.20 -15.10
N GLU A 118 -9.00 8.15 -14.17
CA GLU A 118 -8.23 9.29 -13.71
C GLU A 118 -7.09 9.56 -14.72
N GLY A 119 -6.57 10.79 -14.74
CA GLY A 119 -5.46 11.19 -15.63
C GLY A 119 -4.14 10.45 -15.34
N GLU A 120 -2.99 11.09 -15.54
CA GLU A 120 -1.72 10.43 -15.24
C GLU A 120 -1.44 10.37 -13.73
N LEU A 121 -1.26 9.17 -13.17
CA LEU A 121 -0.65 9.00 -11.84
C LEU A 121 0.83 9.39 -11.94
N PRO A 122 1.38 10.20 -11.01
CA PRO A 122 2.80 10.49 -11.00
C PRO A 122 3.64 9.22 -10.88
N ARG A 123 4.87 9.29 -11.35
CA ARG A 123 5.85 8.22 -11.14
C ARG A 123 6.69 8.55 -9.92
N SER A 124 7.15 7.53 -9.19
CA SER A 124 8.04 7.79 -8.06
C SER A 124 9.34 8.42 -8.56
N SER A 125 9.54 9.73 -8.35
CA SER A 125 10.86 10.35 -8.47
C SER A 125 11.67 9.98 -7.22
N GLN A 126 12.86 9.42 -7.43
CA GLN A 126 13.70 8.73 -6.45
C GLN A 126 13.41 9.04 -4.96
N THR A 127 12.61 8.13 -4.38
CA THR A 127 12.54 7.71 -2.97
C THR A 127 12.06 8.71 -1.90
N GLY A 128 10.87 9.30 -2.04
CA GLY A 128 10.13 9.95 -0.93
C GLY A 128 9.56 8.96 0.10
N TYR A 129 10.28 7.87 0.28
CA TYR A 129 10.05 6.67 1.09
C TYR A 129 11.28 6.32 1.86
#